data_AF-A0A2L2Z448-F1
#
_entry.id   AF-A0A2L2Z448-F1
#
_cell.length_a   1.000
_cell.length_b   1.000
_cell.length_c   1.000
_cell.angle_alpha   90.00
_cell.angle_beta   90.00
_cell.angle_gamma   90.00
#
_symmetry.space_group_name_H-M   'P 1'
#
loop_
_entity.id
_entity.type
_entity.pdbx_description
1 polymer ?
#
loop_
_entity_poly.entity_id
_entity_poly.type
_entity_poly.pdbx_seq_one_letter_code
_entity_poly.pdbx_strand_id
1 'polypeptide(L)'
;KKLPALYRLTPSIRLYWVKAQIGIEGNEEADQHAKKATGFSRVGTMLPVERTFIIRYIKQATMNKWKIDWSESTKGRQTYNFFKDPTLTR
;
A
#
# COMPACT_ATOMS: atom_id res chain seq x y z
N LYS A 1 -2.48 22.31 -20.38
CA LYS A 1 -2.76 21.03 -19.69
C LYS A 1 -2.51 19.90 -20.67
N LYS A 2 -1.41 19.13 -20.55
CA LYS A 2 -1.10 18.05 -21.52
C LYS A 2 -1.47 16.71 -20.88
N LEU A 3 -2.16 15.85 -21.65
CA LEU A 3 -2.52 14.46 -21.35
C LEU A 3 -1.69 13.54 -22.28
N PRO A 4 -0.36 13.40 -22.10
CA PRO A 4 0.49 12.85 -23.14
C PRO A 4 0.47 11.32 -23.21
N ALA A 5 -0.15 10.65 -22.24
CA ALA A 5 -0.08 9.20 -22.10
C ALA A 5 -1.31 8.48 -22.68
N LEU A 6 -2.48 9.12 -22.66
CA LEU A 6 -3.76 8.46 -22.99
C LEU A 6 -3.85 8.10 -24.48
N TYR A 7 -3.33 8.95 -25.37
CA TYR A 7 -3.37 8.73 -26.82
C TYR A 7 -2.46 7.59 -27.30
N ARG A 8 -1.49 7.15 -26.47
CA ARG A 8 -0.51 6.11 -26.84
C ARG A 8 -1.05 4.69 -26.64
N LEU A 9 -2.03 4.53 -25.75
CA LEU A 9 -2.53 3.21 -25.34
C LEU A 9 -3.80 2.79 -26.10
N THR A 10 -4.49 3.75 -26.72
CA THR A 10 -5.77 3.54 -27.40
C THR A 10 -5.83 4.41 -28.66
N PRO A 11 -5.70 3.82 -29.86
CA PRO A 11 -5.57 4.57 -31.12
C PRO A 11 -6.77 5.45 -31.51
N SER A 12 -7.93 5.30 -30.84
CA SER A 12 -9.18 5.96 -31.24
C SER A 12 -10.01 6.47 -30.06
N ILE A 13 -9.45 7.37 -29.24
CA ILE A 13 -10.25 8.13 -28.26
C ILE A 13 -10.75 9.43 -28.87
N ARG A 14 -12.06 9.69 -28.73
CA ARG A 14 -12.67 10.99 -29.03
C ARG A 14 -13.08 11.68 -27.73
N LEU A 15 -12.71 12.95 -27.59
CA LEU A 15 -13.02 13.77 -26.42
C LEU A 15 -14.01 14.85 -26.83
N TYR A 16 -15.06 15.02 -26.03
CA TYR A 16 -16.07 16.06 -26.23
C TYR A 16 -16.19 16.88 -24.95
N TRP A 17 -16.39 18.19 -25.10
CA TRP A 17 -16.74 19.05 -23.97
C TRP A 17 -18.25 19.08 -23.82
N VAL A 18 -18.71 18.85 -22.59
CA VAL A 18 -20.13 18.84 -22.24
C VAL A 18 -20.33 19.82 -21.09
N LYS A 19 -21.41 20.60 -21.15
CA LYS A 19 -21.76 21.55 -20.09
C LYS A 19 -22.15 20.80 -18.81
N ALA A 20 -21.69 21.30 -17.67
CA ALA A 20 -22.00 20.72 -16.36
C ALA A 20 -23.45 21.01 -15.93
N GLN A 21 -24.06 20.07 -15.19
CA GLN A 21 -25.32 20.26 -14.45
C GLN A 21 -26.51 20.70 -15.31
N ILE A 22 -26.72 20.02 -16.43
CA ILE A 22 -27.83 20.27 -17.36
C ILE A 22 -28.73 19.04 -17.59
N GLY A 23 -28.70 18.05 -16.71
CA GLY A 23 -29.52 16.83 -16.83
C GLY A 23 -28.89 15.73 -17.69
N ILE A 24 -27.60 15.82 -18.06
CA ILE A 24 -26.93 14.74 -18.79
C ILE A 24 -26.52 13.67 -17.80
N GLU A 25 -27.31 12.59 -17.75
CA GLU A 25 -27.20 11.47 -16.80
C GLU A 25 -25.74 11.05 -16.54
N GLY A 26 -24.99 10.63 -17.56
CA GLY A 26 -23.61 10.18 -17.37
C GLY A 26 -22.63 11.27 -16.87
N ASN A 27 -22.88 12.54 -17.18
CA ASN A 27 -22.08 13.65 -16.65
C ASN A 27 -22.42 13.95 -15.19
N GLU A 28 -23.70 13.81 -14.83
CA GLU A 28 -24.19 14.00 -13.46
C GLU A 28 -23.76 12.87 -12.54
N GLU A 29 -23.82 11.62 -13.00
CA GLU A 29 -23.27 10.48 -12.27
C GLU A 29 -21.77 10.66 -12.03
N ALA A 30 -21.01 11.04 -13.05
CA ALA A 30 -19.58 11.31 -12.92
C ALA A 30 -19.30 12.43 -11.90
N ASP A 31 -20.06 13.54 -11.94
CA ASP A 31 -19.94 14.65 -10.98
C ASP A 31 -20.31 14.22 -9.55
N GLN A 32 -21.37 13.42 -9.39
CA GLN A 32 -21.76 12.87 -8.09
C GLN A 32 -20.67 11.98 -7.49
N HIS A 33 -20.06 11.11 -8.31
CA HIS A 33 -18.96 10.26 -7.87
C HIS A 33 -17.72 11.08 -7.52
N ALA A 34 -17.37 12.09 -8.32
CA ALA A 34 -16.26 12.98 -8.02
C ALA A 34 -16.49 13.75 -6.70
N LYS A 35 -17.70 14.29 -6.48
CA LYS A 35 -18.07 14.96 -5.22
C LYS A 35 -17.99 14.02 -4.02
N LYS A 36 -18.53 12.80 -4.13
CA LYS A 36 -18.40 11.76 -3.09
C LYS A 36 -16.94 11.47 -2.79
N ALA A 37 -16.09 11.34 -3.81
CA ALA A 37 -14.66 11.10 -3.66
C ALA A 37 -13.94 12.24 -2.92
N THR A 38 -14.30 13.50 -3.17
CA THR A 38 -13.71 14.65 -2.46
C THR A 38 -14.04 14.71 -0.96
N GLY A 39 -15.11 14.02 -0.52
CA GLY A 39 -15.47 13.91 0.90
C GLY A 39 -14.57 12.94 1.69
N PHE A 40 -13.79 12.09 1.02
CA PHE A 40 -12.86 11.19 1.68
C PHE A 40 -11.50 11.90 1.84
N SER A 41 -11.15 12.27 3.07
CA SER A 41 -9.85 12.90 3.39
C SER A 41 -8.65 11.97 3.17
N ARG A 42 -8.89 10.67 3.00
CA ARG A 42 -7.87 9.65 2.70
C ARG A 42 -8.40 8.67 1.68
N VAL A 43 -7.60 8.38 0.65
CA VAL A 43 -7.71 7.14 -0.12
C VAL A 43 -7.29 6.01 0.82
N GLY A 44 -8.24 5.53 1.61
CA GLY A 44 -7.97 4.63 2.72
C GLY A 44 -8.83 3.41 2.60
N THR A 45 -8.28 2.33 2.05
CA THR A 45 -8.71 1.00 2.49
C THR A 45 -8.56 1.00 4.01
N MET A 46 -9.67 1.04 4.74
CA MET A 46 -9.63 0.83 6.18
C MET A 46 -9.11 -0.59 6.39
N LEU A 47 -7.83 -0.70 6.71
CA LEU A 47 -7.31 -1.95 7.24
C LEU A 47 -8.04 -2.15 8.58
N PRO A 48 -8.61 -3.34 8.83
CA PRO A 48 -9.30 -3.63 10.09
C PRO A 48 -8.35 -3.63 11.31
N VAL A 49 -7.07 -3.36 11.08
CA VAL A 49 -6.00 -3.46 12.06
C VAL A 49 -5.09 -2.24 11.95
N GLU A 50 -4.74 -1.69 13.10
CA GLU A 50 -3.84 -0.55 13.21
C GLU A 50 -2.45 -0.85 12.62
N ARG A 51 -1.84 0.16 11.99
CA ARG A 51 -0.49 0.05 11.42
C ARG A 51 0.54 -0.42 12.44
N THR A 52 0.41 0.05 13.69
CA THR A 52 1.31 -0.31 14.80
C THR A 52 1.29 -1.80 15.11
N PHE A 53 0.11 -2.43 15.05
CA PHE A 53 -0.03 -3.87 15.25
C PHE A 53 0.69 -4.64 14.14
N ILE A 54 0.48 -4.26 12.87
CA ILE A 54 1.13 -4.91 11.74
C ILE A 54 2.65 -4.86 11.87
N ILE A 55 3.19 -3.68 12.21
CA ILE A 55 4.63 -3.50 12.41
C ILE A 55 5.14 -4.38 13.56
N ARG A 56 4.42 -4.41 14.69
CA ARG A 56 4.79 -5.26 15.84
C ARG A 56 4.80 -6.74 15.44
N TYR A 57 3.77 -7.18 14.73
CA TYR A 57 3.64 -8.55 14.27
C TYR A 57 4.81 -8.95 13.35
N ILE A 58 5.12 -8.12 12.35
CA ILE A 58 6.24 -8.37 11.43
C ILE A 58 7.55 -8.46 12.22
N LYS A 59 7.83 -7.51 13.11
CA LYS A 59 9.04 -7.52 13.94
C LYS A 59 9.17 -8.82 14.74
N GLN A 60 8.08 -9.26 15.36
CA GLN A 60 8.08 -10.49 16.17
C GLN A 60 8.28 -11.73 15.29
N ALA A 61 7.59 -11.83 14.16
CA ALA A 61 7.74 -12.94 13.21
C ALA A 61 9.17 -13.01 12.65
N THR A 62 9.74 -11.88 12.23
CA THR A 62 11.12 -11.81 11.74
C THR A 62 12.12 -12.20 12.82
N MET A 63 11.95 -11.73 14.05
CA MET A 63 12.83 -12.08 15.16
C MET A 63 12.78 -13.56 15.50
N ASN A 64 11.57 -14.14 15.55
CA ASN A 64 11.41 -15.57 15.80
C ASN A 64 12.08 -16.41 14.72
N LYS A 65 11.90 -16.04 13.44
CA LYS A 65 12.57 -16.70 12.33
C LYS A 65 14.08 -16.60 12.45
N TRP A 66 14.60 -15.40 12.75
CA TRP A 66 16.03 -15.19 12.92
C TRP A 66 16.62 -16.02 14.07
N LYS A 67 15.92 -16.16 15.20
CA LYS A 67 16.34 -17.03 16.31
C LYS A 67 16.44 -18.49 15.89
N ILE A 68 15.46 -18.98 15.14
CA ILE A 68 15.48 -20.35 14.60
C ILE A 68 16.67 -20.53 13.67
N ASP A 69 16.79 -19.67 12.65
CA ASP A 69 17.87 -19.71 11.67
C ASP A 69 19.26 -19.63 12.36
N TRP A 70 19.38 -18.83 13.42
CA TRP A 70 20.61 -18.70 14.22
C TRP A 70 20.95 -19.98 15.00
N SER A 71 19.95 -20.62 15.62
CA SER A 71 20.13 -21.85 16.38
C SER A 71 20.52 -23.05 15.51
N GLU A 72 19.95 -23.12 14.30
CA GLU A 72 20.15 -24.20 13.35
C GLU A 72 21.37 -23.99 12.43
N SER A 73 21.90 -22.78 12.37
CA SER A 73 23.07 -22.45 11.55
C SER A 73 24.29 -23.27 11.96
N THR A 74 24.94 -23.87 10.97
CA THR A 74 26.27 -24.51 11.10
C THR A 74 27.41 -23.49 11.03
N LYS A 75 27.13 -22.27 10.57
CA LYS A 75 28.10 -21.16 10.49
C LYS A 75 28.07 -20.32 11.76
N GLY A 76 29.22 -19.72 12.11
CA GLY A 76 29.30 -18.77 13.23
C GLY A 76 29.17 -19.39 14.63
N ARG A 77 29.44 -20.70 14.80
CA ARG A 77 29.27 -21.43 16.06
C ARG A 77 30.10 -20.87 17.23
N GLN A 78 31.26 -20.31 16.95
CA GLN A 78 32.05 -19.62 17.98
C GLN A 78 31.27 -18.43 18.55
N THR A 79 30.70 -17.58 17.69
CA THR A 79 29.86 -16.45 18.10
C THR A 79 28.56 -16.90 18.80
N TYR A 80 27.95 -17.99 18.32
CA TYR A 80 26.77 -18.60 18.95
C TYR A 80 27.01 -18.99 20.42
N ASN A 81 28.22 -19.44 20.75
CA ASN A 81 28.55 -19.80 22.14
C ASN A 81 28.45 -18.59 23.09
N PHE A 82 28.73 -17.38 22.60
CA PHE A 82 28.62 -16.14 23.37
C PHE A 82 27.21 -15.54 23.30
N PHE A 83 26.56 -15.60 22.14
CA PHE A 83 25.25 -14.99 21.89
C PHE A 83 24.25 -16.04 21.42
N LYS A 84 23.69 -16.80 22.36
CA LYS A 84 22.71 -17.86 22.04
C LYS A 84 21.35 -17.32 21.64
N ASP A 85 20.95 -16.20 22.22
CA ASP A 85 19.69 -15.55 21.92
C ASP A 85 19.92 -14.18 21.25
N PRO A 86 19.75 -14.06 19.92
CA PRO A 86 19.91 -12.80 19.23
C PRO A 86 18.76 -11.87 19.60
N THR A 87 19.11 -10.72 20.19
CA THR A 87 18.19 -9.67 20.58
C THR A 87 18.34 -8.43 19.70
N LEU A 88 17.28 -7.63 19.58
CA LEU A 88 17.31 -6.34 18.85
C LEU A 88 18.00 -5.23 19.66
N THR A 89 18.22 -5.45 20.95
CA THR A 89 18.93 -4.53 21.84
C THR A 89 20.43 -4.83 21.80
N ARG A 90 21.22 -3.78 21.61
CA ARG A 90 22.68 -3.79 21.61
C ARG A 90 23.24 -4.05 23.00
#